data_AF-A0A382Z1C4-F1
#
_entry.id   AF-A0A382Z1C4-F1
#
_cell.length_a   1.000
_cell.length_b   1.000
_cell.length_c   1.000
_cell.angle_alpha   90.00
_cell.angle_beta   90.00
_cell.angle_gamma   90.00
#
_symmetry.space_group_name_H-M   'P 1'
#
loop_
_entity.id
_entity.type
_entity.pdbx_description
1 polymer ?
#
loop_
_entity_poly.entity_id
_entity_poly.type
_entity_poly.pdbx_seq_one_letter_code
_entity_poly.pdbx_strand_id
1 'polypeptide(L)'
;MVTDRIELDDQLYGTFQAAGAITGGHVQAETSTHLRQLLSENHRYVFTLIHKFLTEPGTDMPVLSDRDDIVVITDEAHRSQYDQLAANMRQALPNASFLGFTGTPLIAEEELTREVFGEYVSRYTFRDSVADRATVPLFYENRIPELQIDNDNFTDDLIKVIEEADLDDDQDRKLSREFSQLRHLITRSERLEEIADDVVEHFCTRVFHGKAMYVAYDKATAVRMHDLVRARWDIRLAELKAQLEAMGEGAERERVASRI
;
A
#
# COMPACT_ATOMS: atom_id res chain seq x y z
N MET A 1 -6.96 -16.84 10.93
CA MET A 1 -6.60 -15.48 10.51
C MET A 1 -5.56 -15.59 9.42
N VAL A 2 -5.79 -14.93 8.28
CA VAL A 2 -4.91 -15.00 7.10
C VAL A 2 -4.56 -13.58 6.65
N THR A 3 -3.26 -13.34 6.45
CA THR A 3 -2.70 -12.04 6.03
C THR A 3 -1.72 -12.22 4.87
N ASP A 4 -1.32 -11.14 4.18
CA ASP A 4 -0.25 -11.17 3.14
C ASP A 4 1.15 -10.88 3.68
N ARG A 5 1.26 -10.22 4.84
CA ARG A 5 2.53 -9.67 5.34
C ARG A 5 2.88 -10.17 6.73
N ILE A 6 4.17 -10.46 6.92
CA ILE A 6 4.73 -10.93 8.19
C ILE A 6 4.48 -9.91 9.30
N GLU A 7 4.71 -8.62 9.04
CA GLU A 7 4.54 -7.58 10.06
C GLU A 7 3.09 -7.47 10.54
N LEU A 8 2.13 -7.67 9.63
CA LEU A 8 0.71 -7.64 9.95
C LEU A 8 0.29 -8.90 10.74
N ASP A 9 0.80 -10.06 10.35
CA ASP A 9 0.59 -11.32 11.07
C ASP A 9 1.11 -11.23 12.52
N ASP A 10 2.33 -10.71 12.71
CA ASP A 10 2.95 -10.51 14.02
C ASP A 10 2.14 -9.54 14.89
N GLN A 11 1.69 -8.42 14.30
CA GLN A 11 0.85 -7.44 15.00
C GLN A 11 -0.49 -8.05 15.43
N LEU A 12 -1.13 -8.80 14.54
CA LEU A 12 -2.42 -9.44 14.80
C LEU A 12 -2.29 -10.52 15.89
N TYR A 13 -1.27 -11.38 15.79
CA TYR A 13 -0.97 -12.41 16.79
C TYR A 13 -0.70 -11.77 18.17
N GLY A 14 0.15 -10.74 18.21
CA GLY A 14 0.47 -10.02 19.44
C GLY A 14 -0.77 -9.38 20.09
N THR A 15 -1.69 -8.85 19.29
CA THR A 15 -2.96 -8.27 19.77
C THR A 15 -3.83 -9.34 20.44
N PHE A 16 -4.00 -10.50 19.81
CA PHE A 16 -4.78 -11.61 20.39
C PHE A 16 -4.13 -12.20 21.63
N GLN A 17 -2.80 -12.28 21.65
CA GLN A 17 -2.04 -12.69 22.82
C GLN A 17 -2.23 -11.72 23.98
N ALA A 18 -2.11 -10.41 23.74
CA ALA A 18 -2.30 -9.38 24.75
C ALA A 18 -3.73 -9.34 25.31
N ALA A 19 -4.73 -9.67 24.47
CA ALA A 19 -6.13 -9.81 24.89
C ALA A 19 -6.41 -11.10 25.68
N GLY A 20 -5.44 -12.00 25.84
CA GLY A 20 -5.62 -13.30 26.51
C GLY A 20 -6.45 -14.30 25.71
N ALA A 21 -6.65 -14.08 24.40
CA ALA A 21 -7.39 -14.98 23.54
C ALA A 21 -6.59 -16.26 23.21
N ILE A 22 -5.27 -16.20 23.27
CA ILE A 22 -4.36 -17.32 23.03
C ILE A 22 -4.02 -17.97 24.37
N THR A 23 -4.59 -19.15 24.62
CA THR A 23 -4.46 -19.87 25.89
C THR A 23 -3.56 -21.12 25.81
N GLY A 24 -2.91 -21.35 24.67
CA GLY A 24 -2.17 -22.58 24.36
C GLY A 24 -0.79 -22.34 23.76
N GLY A 25 -0.32 -23.32 22.96
CA GLY A 25 0.97 -23.26 22.26
C GLY A 25 1.03 -22.16 21.19
N HIS A 26 2.16 -22.09 20.49
CA HIS A 26 2.33 -21.13 19.40
C HIS A 26 1.44 -21.51 18.22
N VAL A 27 0.46 -20.66 17.91
CA VAL A 27 -0.54 -20.89 16.85
C VAL A 27 -0.33 -19.99 15.62
N GLN A 28 0.87 -19.42 15.49
CA GLN A 28 1.30 -18.70 14.31
C GLN A 28 2.10 -19.67 13.44
N ALA A 29 1.58 -19.95 12.24
CA ALA A 29 2.21 -20.88 11.32
C ALA A 29 3.50 -20.26 10.78
N GLU A 30 4.64 -20.85 11.09
CA GLU A 30 5.96 -20.40 10.58
C GLU A 30 6.22 -20.90 9.15
N THR A 31 5.73 -22.09 8.82
CA THR A 31 5.93 -22.76 7.52
C THR A 31 4.63 -23.40 7.04
N SER A 32 4.57 -23.78 5.75
CA SER A 32 3.43 -24.55 5.23
C SER A 32 3.26 -25.89 5.93
N THR A 33 4.35 -26.54 6.37
CA THR A 33 4.27 -27.78 7.16
C THR A 33 3.69 -27.52 8.55
N HIS A 34 4.11 -26.43 9.20
CA HIS A 34 3.57 -26.02 10.49
C HIS A 34 2.08 -25.65 10.38
N LEU A 35 1.67 -24.96 9.31
CA LEU A 35 0.25 -24.69 9.03
C LEU A 35 -0.58 -25.98 8.95
N ARG A 36 -0.08 -26.99 8.22
CA ARG A 36 -0.75 -28.29 8.10
C ARG A 36 -0.90 -28.98 9.46
N GLN A 37 0.14 -28.92 10.29
CA GLN A 37 0.09 -29.44 11.65
C GLN A 37 -0.98 -28.70 12.48
N LEU A 38 -0.96 -27.37 12.50
CA LEU A 38 -1.91 -26.57 13.26
C LEU A 38 -3.37 -26.83 12.83
N LEU A 39 -3.64 -27.00 11.53
CA LEU A 39 -4.98 -27.31 11.02
C LEU A 39 -5.44 -28.75 11.32
N SER A 40 -4.50 -29.67 11.52
CA SER A 40 -4.79 -31.06 11.93
C SER A 40 -5.05 -31.20 13.44
N GLU A 41 -4.57 -30.25 14.23
CA GLU A 41 -4.73 -30.20 15.68
C GLU A 41 -5.95 -29.36 16.08
N ASN A 42 -6.37 -29.45 17.35
CA ASN A 42 -7.53 -28.72 17.83
C ASN A 42 -7.15 -27.35 18.42
N HIS A 43 -6.80 -26.40 17.54
CA HIS A 43 -6.50 -25.02 17.93
C HIS A 43 -7.70 -24.10 17.69
N ARG A 44 -7.99 -23.24 18.67
CA ARG A 44 -9.09 -22.25 18.58
C ARG A 44 -8.78 -21.13 17.60
N TYR A 45 -7.51 -20.74 17.50
CA TYR A 45 -7.02 -19.71 16.59
C TYR A 45 -5.81 -20.24 15.86
N VAL A 46 -5.68 -19.88 14.59
CA VAL A 46 -4.49 -20.14 13.76
C VAL A 46 -4.21 -18.87 12.98
N PHE A 47 -2.96 -18.43 12.99
CA PHE A 47 -2.45 -17.26 12.28
C PHE A 47 -1.53 -17.74 11.17
N THR A 48 -1.70 -17.22 9.95
CA THR A 48 -0.93 -17.70 8.81
C THR A 48 -0.87 -16.65 7.72
N LEU A 49 0.14 -16.81 6.86
CA LEU A 49 0.27 -16.00 5.66
C LEU A 49 -0.35 -16.77 4.49
N ILE A 50 -1.01 -16.05 3.59
CA ILE A 50 -1.70 -16.64 2.43
C ILE A 50 -0.76 -17.46 1.54
N HIS A 51 0.51 -17.05 1.42
CA HIS A 51 1.52 -17.79 0.65
C HIS A 51 1.85 -19.18 1.20
N LYS A 52 1.46 -19.50 2.45
CA LYS A 52 1.66 -20.85 3.02
C LYS A 52 0.70 -21.88 2.40
N PHE A 53 -0.30 -21.42 1.64
CA PHE A 53 -1.17 -22.23 0.77
C PHE A 53 -0.61 -22.38 -0.66
N LEU A 54 0.64 -22.02 -0.93
CA LEU A 54 1.27 -22.35 -2.20
C LEU A 54 1.56 -23.85 -2.28
N THR A 55 1.37 -24.43 -3.46
CA THR A 55 1.75 -25.83 -3.78
C THR A 55 2.98 -25.86 -4.66
N GLU A 56 3.64 -27.03 -4.75
CA GLU A 56 4.69 -27.22 -5.74
C GLU A 56 4.09 -27.18 -7.15
N PRO A 57 4.82 -26.66 -8.16
CA PRO A 57 4.30 -26.60 -9.53
C PRO A 57 3.82 -27.97 -10.04
N GLY A 58 2.57 -28.02 -10.50
CA GLY A 58 1.94 -29.25 -10.99
C GLY A 58 1.38 -30.18 -9.90
N THR A 59 1.28 -29.71 -8.66
CA THR A 59 0.60 -30.42 -7.57
C THR A 59 -0.66 -29.68 -7.12
N ASP A 60 -1.75 -30.43 -6.99
CA ASP A 60 -3.00 -29.93 -6.44
C ASP A 60 -2.87 -29.69 -4.92
N MET A 61 -3.64 -28.74 -4.40
CA MET A 61 -3.67 -28.53 -2.94
C MET A 61 -4.43 -29.68 -2.28
N PRO A 62 -3.81 -30.44 -1.36
CA PRO A 62 -4.55 -31.45 -0.60
C PRO A 62 -5.50 -30.80 0.39
N VAL A 63 -6.58 -31.50 0.71
CA VAL A 63 -7.46 -31.15 1.82
C VAL A 63 -6.66 -31.20 3.12
N LEU A 64 -6.58 -30.07 3.83
CA LEU A 64 -5.88 -29.94 5.11
C LEU A 64 -6.83 -30.16 6.29
N SER A 65 -8.10 -29.82 6.13
CA SER A 65 -9.14 -30.08 7.11
C SER A 65 -10.50 -30.16 6.43
N ASP A 66 -11.30 -31.15 6.81
CA ASP A 66 -12.69 -31.34 6.36
C ASP A 66 -13.73 -30.82 7.37
N ARG A 67 -13.27 -30.19 8.45
CA ARG A 67 -14.12 -29.59 9.47
C ARG A 67 -15.02 -28.48 8.91
N ASP A 68 -16.27 -28.46 9.35
CA ASP A 68 -17.29 -27.47 9.01
C ASP A 68 -17.41 -26.32 10.02
N ASP A 69 -16.65 -26.38 11.12
CA ASP A 69 -16.60 -25.38 12.18
C ASP A 69 -15.41 -24.41 12.07
N ILE A 70 -14.74 -24.40 10.91
CA ILE A 70 -13.62 -23.48 10.62
C ILE A 70 -14.14 -22.19 9.98
N VAL A 71 -13.73 -21.05 10.54
CA VAL A 71 -13.95 -19.73 9.95
C VAL A 71 -12.60 -19.14 9.54
N VAL A 72 -12.45 -18.91 8.25
CA VAL A 72 -11.28 -18.23 7.66
C VAL A 72 -11.58 -16.74 7.57
N ILE A 73 -10.78 -15.95 8.27
CA ILE A 73 -10.83 -14.49 8.21
C ILE A 73 -9.59 -13.99 7.47
N THR A 74 -9.79 -13.29 6.36
CA THR A 74 -8.71 -12.78 5.50
C THR A 74 -8.67 -11.25 5.53
N ASP A 75 -7.48 -10.67 5.56
CA ASP A 75 -7.25 -9.25 5.32
C ASP A 75 -6.75 -9.00 3.88
N GLU A 76 -7.16 -7.88 3.30
CA GLU A 76 -6.91 -7.45 1.92
C GLU A 76 -7.27 -8.51 0.86
N ALA A 77 -8.53 -8.95 0.88
CA ALA A 77 -9.03 -10.09 0.12
C ALA A 77 -9.08 -9.98 -1.43
N HIS A 78 -8.47 -8.96 -2.05
CA HIS A 78 -8.65 -8.59 -3.47
C HIS A 78 -7.35 -8.17 -4.18
N ARG A 79 -6.26 -8.95 -4.06
CA ARG A 79 -5.07 -8.72 -4.90
C ARG A 79 -5.03 -9.80 -5.98
N SER A 80 -4.67 -9.47 -7.22
CA SER A 80 -4.53 -10.46 -8.32
C SER A 80 -3.64 -11.68 -7.97
N GLN A 81 -2.61 -11.49 -7.15
CA GLN A 81 -1.77 -12.59 -6.64
C GLN A 81 -2.50 -13.55 -5.66
N TYR A 82 -3.69 -13.17 -5.18
CA TYR A 82 -4.49 -13.99 -4.28
C TYR A 82 -5.32 -15.04 -4.99
N ASP A 83 -5.64 -14.92 -6.29
CA ASP A 83 -6.63 -15.82 -6.90
C ASP A 83 -6.25 -17.30 -6.80
N GLN A 84 -4.99 -17.62 -7.17
CA GLN A 84 -4.49 -18.99 -7.04
C GLN A 84 -4.37 -19.44 -5.58
N LEU A 85 -3.90 -18.56 -4.69
CA LEU A 85 -3.72 -18.90 -3.28
C LEU A 85 -5.05 -19.05 -2.55
N ALA A 86 -6.06 -18.26 -2.90
CA ALA A 86 -7.41 -18.33 -2.39
C ALA A 86 -8.12 -19.60 -2.89
N ALA A 87 -7.94 -19.94 -4.17
CA ALA A 87 -8.41 -21.22 -4.72
C ALA A 87 -7.77 -22.40 -3.99
N ASN A 88 -6.45 -22.38 -3.78
CA ASN A 88 -5.76 -23.41 -2.99
C ASN A 88 -6.29 -23.46 -1.56
N MET A 89 -6.46 -22.32 -0.89
CA MET A 89 -6.98 -22.27 0.48
C MET A 89 -8.39 -22.87 0.59
N ARG A 90 -9.24 -22.65 -0.42
CA ARG A 90 -10.57 -23.29 -0.50
C ARG A 90 -10.51 -24.78 -0.74
N GLN A 91 -9.61 -25.23 -1.61
CA GLN A 91 -9.37 -26.66 -1.81
C GLN A 91 -8.84 -27.33 -0.55
N ALA A 92 -7.99 -26.62 0.22
CA ALA A 92 -7.46 -27.07 1.51
C ALA A 92 -8.52 -27.15 2.61
N LEU A 93 -9.53 -26.27 2.58
CA LEU A 93 -10.55 -26.12 3.62
C LEU A 93 -11.96 -26.09 3.00
N PRO A 94 -12.42 -27.21 2.38
CA PRO A 94 -13.61 -27.22 1.53
C PRO A 94 -14.92 -26.90 2.27
N ASN A 95 -14.98 -27.14 3.58
CA ASN A 95 -16.18 -26.93 4.40
C ASN A 95 -16.09 -25.67 5.28
N ALA A 96 -15.02 -24.87 5.15
CA ALA A 96 -14.86 -23.67 5.96
C ALA A 96 -15.73 -22.50 5.46
N SER A 97 -16.13 -21.64 6.39
CA SER A 97 -16.76 -20.36 6.07
C SER A 97 -15.69 -19.27 5.89
N PHE A 98 -15.87 -18.37 4.92
CA PHE A 98 -14.90 -17.33 4.59
C PHE A 98 -15.46 -15.94 4.88
N LEU A 99 -14.64 -15.09 5.50
CA LEU A 99 -14.92 -13.68 5.77
C LEU A 99 -13.71 -12.86 5.34
N GLY A 100 -13.91 -11.92 4.41
CA GLY A 100 -12.85 -11.06 3.90
C GLY A 100 -13.05 -9.61 4.32
N PHE A 101 -11.94 -8.95 4.67
CA PHE A 101 -11.86 -7.50 4.80
C PHE A 101 -11.12 -6.94 3.59
N THR A 102 -11.57 -5.79 3.09
CA THR A 102 -10.90 -5.06 2.00
C THR A 102 -11.07 -3.56 2.18
N GLY A 103 -9.98 -2.82 2.00
CA GLY A 103 -10.02 -1.36 1.93
C GLY A 103 -10.27 -0.83 0.52
N THR A 104 -10.01 -1.64 -0.50
CA THR A 104 -10.08 -1.29 -1.92
C THR A 104 -10.85 -2.37 -2.68
N PRO A 105 -12.19 -2.37 -2.63
CA PRO A 105 -12.96 -3.27 -3.47
C PRO A 105 -12.70 -2.89 -4.94
N LEU A 106 -12.02 -3.76 -5.69
CA LEU A 106 -11.80 -3.58 -7.12
C LEU A 106 -13.13 -3.82 -7.83
N ILE A 107 -13.67 -2.77 -8.47
CA ILE A 107 -14.98 -2.79 -9.13
C ILE A 107 -15.00 -3.80 -10.29
N ALA A 108 -13.87 -4.00 -10.97
CA ALA A 108 -13.72 -4.95 -12.07
C ALA A 108 -13.62 -6.42 -11.61
N GLU A 109 -13.12 -6.67 -10.39
CA GLU A 109 -13.00 -8.03 -9.79
C GLU A 109 -14.13 -8.35 -8.80
N GLU A 110 -15.19 -7.51 -8.76
CA GLU A 110 -16.31 -7.70 -7.83
C GLU A 110 -16.98 -9.07 -8.02
N GLU A 111 -17.03 -9.61 -9.24
CA GLU A 111 -17.62 -10.93 -9.51
C GLU A 111 -16.80 -12.06 -8.88
N LEU A 112 -15.48 -12.09 -9.12
CA LEU A 112 -14.56 -13.07 -8.54
C LEU A 112 -14.55 -13.00 -7.00
N THR A 113 -14.54 -11.79 -6.45
CA THR A 113 -14.59 -11.63 -4.99
C THR A 113 -15.91 -12.14 -4.42
N ARG A 114 -17.05 -11.87 -5.08
CA ARG A 114 -18.35 -12.42 -4.64
C ARG A 114 -18.40 -13.93 -4.75
N GLU A 115 -17.76 -14.53 -5.75
CA GLU A 115 -17.59 -15.98 -5.82
C GLU A 115 -16.73 -16.51 -4.65
N VAL A 116 -15.78 -15.72 -4.14
CA VAL A 116 -14.90 -16.09 -3.03
C VAL A 116 -15.47 -15.85 -1.63
N PHE A 117 -16.13 -14.73 -1.40
CA PHE A 117 -16.56 -14.30 -0.08
C PHE A 117 -18.07 -14.07 0.03
N GLY A 118 -18.80 -14.14 -1.08
CA GLY A 118 -20.22 -13.85 -1.13
C GLY A 118 -20.53 -12.35 -1.13
N GLU A 119 -21.73 -12.01 -0.71
CA GLU A 119 -22.21 -10.64 -0.65
C GLU A 119 -21.60 -9.85 0.52
N TYR A 120 -21.55 -8.53 0.37
CA TYR A 120 -21.10 -7.65 1.44
C TYR A 120 -22.03 -7.75 2.67
N VAL A 121 -21.47 -8.16 3.80
CA VAL A 121 -22.17 -8.17 5.10
C VAL A 121 -22.31 -6.76 5.67
N SER A 122 -21.31 -5.90 5.46
CA SER A 122 -21.28 -4.52 5.90
C SER A 122 -20.34 -3.70 5.01
N ARG A 123 -20.59 -2.39 4.90
CA ARG A 123 -19.72 -1.44 4.21
C ARG A 123 -19.55 -0.21 5.09
N TYR A 124 -18.31 0.22 5.28
CA TYR A 124 -17.96 1.46 5.95
C TYR A 124 -17.07 2.26 5.01
N THR A 125 -17.62 3.34 4.44
CA THR A 125 -16.96 4.04 3.34
C THR A 125 -15.98 5.09 3.84
N PHE A 126 -15.06 5.53 2.98
CA PHE A 126 -14.18 6.66 3.29
C PHE A 126 -14.95 7.92 3.69
N ARG A 127 -16.12 8.15 3.07
CA ARG A 127 -17.02 9.25 3.41
C ARG A 127 -17.54 9.13 4.84
N ASP A 128 -17.96 7.93 5.26
CA ASP A 128 -18.44 7.68 6.61
C ASP A 128 -17.31 7.88 7.63
N SER A 129 -16.11 7.37 7.32
CA SER A 129 -14.91 7.54 8.13
C SER A 129 -14.53 8.99 8.40
N VAL A 130 -14.67 9.86 7.39
CA VAL A 130 -14.45 11.31 7.56
C VAL A 130 -15.58 11.95 8.36
N ALA A 131 -16.84 11.56 8.13
CA ALA A 131 -18.00 12.11 8.84
C ALA A 131 -17.95 11.82 10.34
N ASP A 132 -17.53 10.60 10.72
CA ASP A 132 -17.38 10.16 12.10
C ASP A 132 -16.06 10.64 12.74
N ARG A 133 -15.23 11.35 11.98
CA ARG A 133 -13.89 11.83 12.40
C ARG A 133 -12.93 10.71 12.80
N ALA A 134 -13.15 9.51 12.26
CA ALA A 134 -12.21 8.39 12.40
C ALA A 134 -10.96 8.61 11.53
N THR A 135 -11.12 9.26 10.38
CA THR A 135 -10.00 9.67 9.50
C THR A 135 -10.07 11.16 9.15
N VAL A 136 -8.94 11.72 8.70
CA VAL A 136 -8.85 13.09 8.19
C VAL A 136 -9.22 13.15 6.70
N PRO A 137 -9.75 14.29 6.21
CA PRO A 137 -10.02 14.46 4.78
C PRO A 137 -8.72 14.44 3.96
N LEU A 138 -8.80 13.89 2.74
CA LEU A 138 -7.72 13.90 1.78
C LEU A 138 -7.91 15.08 0.81
N PHE A 139 -6.87 15.89 0.64
CA PHE A 139 -6.82 16.96 -0.35
C PHE A 139 -5.84 16.56 -1.46
N TYR A 140 -6.30 16.64 -2.70
CA TYR A 140 -5.48 16.39 -3.88
C TYR A 140 -5.15 17.71 -4.57
N GLU A 141 -3.86 17.96 -4.78
CA GLU A 141 -3.35 19.08 -5.54
C GLU A 141 -2.48 18.53 -6.68
N ASN A 142 -2.87 18.79 -7.93
CA ASN A 142 -2.07 18.42 -9.09
C ASN A 142 -0.97 19.47 -9.31
N ARG A 143 0.29 19.04 -9.39
CA ARG A 143 1.46 19.90 -9.65
C ARG A 143 2.21 19.38 -10.87
N ILE A 144 2.26 20.21 -11.91
CA ILE A 144 2.92 19.88 -13.19
C ILE A 144 4.11 20.84 -13.34
N PRO A 145 5.35 20.34 -13.34
CA PRO A 145 6.51 21.17 -13.68
C PRO A 145 6.38 21.69 -15.12
N GLU A 146 6.66 22.97 -15.35
CA GLU A 146 6.61 23.62 -16.68
C GLU A 146 7.81 23.23 -17.56
N LEU A 147 8.21 21.95 -17.58
CA LEU A 147 9.19 21.47 -18.53
C LEU A 147 8.49 20.90 -19.74
N GLN A 148 8.66 21.63 -20.85
CA GLN A 148 8.35 21.28 -22.24
C GLN A 148 8.13 19.78 -22.42
N ILE A 149 6.89 19.38 -22.21
CA ILE A 149 6.43 18.13 -22.75
C ILE A 149 6.26 18.45 -24.24
N ASP A 150 7.21 18.07 -25.09
CA ASP A 150 7.04 18.09 -26.56
C ASP A 150 5.84 17.22 -27.02
N ASN A 151 5.14 16.59 -26.08
CA ASN A 151 3.91 15.85 -26.25
C ASN A 151 2.83 16.42 -25.30
N ASP A 152 2.01 17.34 -25.79
CA ASP A 152 0.88 17.93 -25.05
C ASP A 152 -0.06 16.87 -24.42
N ASN A 153 -0.03 15.62 -24.91
CA ASN A 153 -0.87 14.51 -24.44
C ASN A 153 -0.22 13.60 -23.40
N PHE A 154 1.00 13.87 -22.89
CA PHE A 154 1.69 12.96 -21.94
C PHE A 154 0.85 12.64 -20.71
N THR A 155 0.10 13.62 -20.19
CA THR A 155 -0.76 13.43 -19.03
C THR A 155 -1.93 12.51 -19.36
N ASP A 156 -2.57 12.70 -20.51
CA ASP A 156 -3.66 11.84 -20.97
C ASP A 156 -3.15 10.43 -21.31
N ASP A 157 -1.95 10.32 -21.87
CA ASP A 157 -1.29 9.05 -22.14
C ASP A 157 -1.00 8.34 -20.81
N LEU A 158 -0.43 9.03 -19.81
CA LEU A 158 -0.13 8.46 -18.49
C LEU A 158 -1.41 8.08 -17.73
N ILE A 159 -2.45 8.91 -17.78
CA ILE A 159 -3.76 8.61 -17.18
C ILE A 159 -4.36 7.38 -17.84
N LYS A 160 -4.37 7.29 -19.17
CA LYS A 160 -4.84 6.09 -19.89
C LYS A 160 -4.02 4.87 -19.53
N VAL A 161 -2.70 4.97 -19.45
CA VAL A 161 -1.85 3.84 -19.03
C VAL A 161 -2.22 3.41 -17.61
N ILE A 162 -2.42 4.34 -16.68
CA ILE A 162 -2.83 4.03 -15.30
C ILE A 162 -4.25 3.44 -15.24
N GLU A 163 -5.18 3.94 -16.04
CA GLU A 163 -6.55 3.43 -16.14
C GLU A 163 -6.63 2.06 -16.84
N GLU A 164 -5.72 1.80 -17.79
CA GLU A 164 -5.54 0.49 -18.45
C GLU A 164 -4.71 -0.49 -17.61
N ALA A 165 -4.11 -0.04 -16.50
CA ALA A 165 -3.30 -0.88 -15.61
C ALA A 165 -4.10 -1.90 -14.80
N ASP A 166 -5.41 -1.97 -14.99
CA ASP A 166 -6.23 -3.00 -14.40
C ASP A 166 -6.02 -4.35 -15.14
N LEU A 167 -5.37 -5.27 -14.41
CA LEU A 167 -5.69 -6.72 -14.37
C LEU A 167 -5.23 -7.60 -15.55
N ASP A 168 -3.93 -7.93 -15.63
CA ASP A 168 -3.35 -9.24 -16.08
C ASP A 168 -1.80 -9.17 -16.12
N ASP A 169 -1.10 -10.30 -15.99
CA ASP A 169 0.37 -10.44 -16.13
C ASP A 169 0.87 -9.93 -17.51
N ASP A 170 0.04 -10.00 -18.56
CA ASP A 170 0.38 -9.51 -19.90
C ASP A 170 0.14 -7.98 -20.05
N GLN A 171 -0.79 -7.42 -19.27
CA GLN A 171 -1.02 -5.97 -19.15
C GLN A 171 0.12 -5.31 -18.36
N ASP A 172 0.61 -5.95 -17.28
CA ASP A 172 1.79 -5.49 -16.52
C ASP A 172 3.04 -5.33 -17.42
N ARG A 173 3.19 -6.19 -18.43
CA ARG A 173 4.27 -6.08 -19.43
C ARG A 173 4.03 -4.94 -20.41
N LYS A 174 2.78 -4.70 -20.83
CA LYS A 174 2.41 -3.58 -21.69
C LYS A 174 2.62 -2.26 -20.95
N LEU A 175 2.13 -2.16 -19.72
CA LEU A 175 2.35 -1.07 -18.78
C LEU A 175 3.85 -0.81 -18.62
N SER A 176 4.62 -1.86 -18.31
CA SER A 176 6.07 -1.76 -18.17
C SER A 176 6.75 -1.28 -19.44
N ARG A 177 6.26 -1.64 -20.64
CA ARG A 177 6.79 -1.17 -21.93
C ARG A 177 6.44 0.30 -22.19
N GLU A 178 5.20 0.71 -21.98
CA GLU A 178 4.75 2.09 -22.16
C GLU A 178 5.43 3.02 -21.14
N PHE A 179 5.46 2.63 -19.86
CA PHE A 179 6.25 3.33 -18.85
C PHE A 179 7.75 3.33 -19.14
N SER A 180 8.31 2.28 -19.76
CA SER A 180 9.72 2.29 -20.20
C SER A 180 9.99 3.33 -21.30
N GLN A 181 9.02 3.60 -22.17
CA GLN A 181 9.11 4.68 -23.16
C GLN A 181 9.02 6.05 -22.49
N LEU A 182 8.12 6.19 -21.50
CA LEU A 182 7.96 7.41 -20.71
C LEU A 182 9.08 7.62 -19.67
N ARG A 183 9.85 6.60 -19.34
CA ARG A 183 10.91 6.63 -18.32
C ARG A 183 11.89 7.75 -18.57
N HIS A 184 12.30 7.96 -19.83
CA HIS A 184 13.23 9.03 -20.16
C HIS A 184 12.65 10.41 -19.91
N LEU A 185 11.33 10.60 -20.01
CA LEU A 185 10.65 11.87 -19.71
C LEU A 185 10.50 12.06 -18.20
N ILE A 186 10.06 11.02 -17.48
CA ILE A 186 9.84 11.06 -16.03
C ILE A 186 11.16 11.29 -15.27
N THR A 187 12.26 10.71 -15.76
CA THR A 187 13.56 10.68 -15.07
C THR A 187 14.58 11.70 -15.59
N ARG A 188 14.19 12.66 -16.45
CA ARG A 188 15.08 13.75 -16.91
C ARG A 188 15.62 14.52 -15.71
N SER A 189 16.92 14.80 -15.69
CA SER A 189 17.57 15.51 -14.57
C SER A 189 16.94 16.86 -14.30
N GLU A 190 16.74 17.68 -15.34
CA GLU A 190 16.11 19.01 -15.23
C GLU A 190 14.73 18.92 -14.57
N ARG A 191 13.91 17.94 -14.97
CA ARG A 191 12.58 17.70 -14.37
C ARG A 191 12.66 17.30 -12.91
N LEU A 192 13.61 16.43 -12.55
CA LEU A 192 13.77 16.01 -11.16
C LEU A 192 14.31 17.14 -10.28
N GLU A 193 15.14 18.03 -10.82
CA GLU A 193 15.60 19.23 -10.12
C GLU A 193 14.43 20.19 -9.84
N GLU A 194 13.57 20.46 -10.82
CA GLU A 194 12.35 21.28 -10.61
C GLU A 194 11.39 20.65 -9.60
N ILE A 195 11.20 19.33 -9.65
CA ILE A 195 10.36 18.63 -8.66
C ILE A 195 10.99 18.71 -7.27
N ALA A 196 12.32 18.60 -7.14
CA ALA A 196 12.98 18.73 -5.85
C ALA A 196 12.80 20.14 -5.27
N ASP A 197 12.90 21.16 -6.10
CA ASP A 197 12.63 22.55 -5.76
C ASP A 197 11.19 22.74 -5.26
N ASP A 198 10.20 22.26 -6.01
CA ASP A 198 8.79 22.34 -5.63
C ASP A 198 8.50 21.55 -4.34
N VAL A 199 9.04 20.35 -4.18
CA VAL A 199 8.86 19.52 -2.97
C VAL A 199 9.37 20.24 -1.73
N VAL A 200 10.58 20.82 -1.78
CA VAL A 200 11.15 21.54 -0.64
C VAL A 200 10.36 22.81 -0.36
N GLU A 201 10.03 23.60 -1.38
CA GLU A 201 9.28 24.84 -1.20
C GLU A 201 7.87 24.58 -0.64
N HIS A 202 7.16 23.61 -1.21
CA HIS A 202 5.84 23.22 -0.73
C HIS A 202 5.88 22.71 0.72
N PHE A 203 6.86 21.88 1.06
CA PHE A 203 6.99 21.37 2.43
C PHE A 203 7.31 22.47 3.45
N CYS A 204 8.12 23.48 3.07
CA CYS A 204 8.48 24.59 3.94
C CYS A 204 7.37 25.66 4.06
N THR A 205 6.49 25.77 3.08
CA THR A 205 5.46 26.82 3.03
C THR A 205 4.10 26.40 3.55
N ARG A 206 3.82 25.09 3.64
CA ARG A 206 2.56 24.56 4.17
C ARG A 206 2.26 25.05 5.59
N VAL A 207 0.96 25.16 5.90
CA VAL A 207 0.45 25.66 7.18
C VAL A 207 0.63 24.65 8.32
N PHE A 208 0.79 23.37 8.00
CA PHE A 208 0.86 22.28 8.97
C PHE A 208 2.25 21.64 9.04
N HIS A 209 2.79 21.50 10.25
CA HIS A 209 4.02 20.76 10.51
C HIS A 209 3.72 19.27 10.65
N GLY A 210 4.22 18.47 9.71
CA GLY A 210 4.02 17.01 9.71
C GLY A 210 5.11 16.26 9.00
N LYS A 211 4.91 14.96 8.78
CA LYS A 211 5.80 14.16 7.93
C LYS A 211 5.41 14.37 6.45
N ALA A 212 6.30 14.00 5.55
CA ALA A 212 6.00 13.82 4.13
C ALA A 212 6.67 12.55 3.64
N MET A 213 6.17 12.03 2.53
CA MET A 213 6.68 10.87 1.85
C MET A 213 6.68 11.17 0.36
N TYR A 214 7.76 10.81 -0.33
CA TYR A 214 7.87 10.91 -1.78
C TYR A 214 7.83 9.49 -2.36
N VAL A 215 6.91 9.25 -3.29
CA VAL A 215 6.80 7.98 -4.01
C VAL A 215 7.43 8.17 -5.39
N ALA A 216 8.53 7.48 -5.64
CA ALA A 216 9.25 7.55 -6.91
C ALA A 216 8.82 6.41 -7.86
N TYR A 217 9.03 6.62 -9.15
CA TYR A 217 8.79 5.61 -10.19
C TYR A 217 9.63 4.34 -10.00
N ASP A 218 10.93 4.49 -9.74
CA ASP A 218 11.85 3.37 -9.50
C ASP A 218 12.87 3.70 -8.40
N LYS A 219 13.59 2.67 -7.94
CA LYS A 219 14.60 2.79 -6.88
C LYS A 219 15.72 3.79 -7.23
N ALA A 220 16.14 3.82 -8.49
CA ALA A 220 17.20 4.74 -8.92
C ALA A 220 16.75 6.20 -8.85
N THR A 221 15.51 6.46 -9.27
CA THR A 221 14.86 7.77 -9.19
C THR A 221 14.63 8.19 -7.74
N ALA A 222 14.26 7.25 -6.86
CA ALA A 222 14.13 7.53 -5.43
C ALA A 222 15.44 8.02 -4.81
N VAL A 223 16.57 7.38 -5.12
CA VAL A 223 17.89 7.80 -4.63
C VAL A 223 18.27 9.16 -5.19
N ARG A 224 18.08 9.39 -6.49
CA ARG A 224 18.34 10.69 -7.12
C ARG A 224 17.52 11.81 -6.49
N MET A 225 16.23 11.58 -6.30
CA MET A 225 15.33 12.55 -5.66
C MET A 225 15.71 12.80 -4.20
N HIS A 226 16.13 11.78 -3.46
CA HIS A 226 16.65 11.96 -2.11
C HIS A 226 17.85 12.92 -2.09
N ASP A 227 18.82 12.73 -2.98
CA ASP A 227 20.03 13.56 -3.02
C ASP A 227 19.71 14.99 -3.46
N LEU A 228 18.87 15.17 -4.47
CA LEU A 228 18.41 16.47 -4.96
C LEU A 228 17.62 17.23 -3.89
N VAL A 229 16.64 16.58 -3.26
CA VAL A 229 15.83 17.18 -2.20
C VAL A 229 16.72 17.57 -1.02
N ARG A 230 17.69 16.73 -0.63
CA ARG A 230 18.61 17.05 0.47
C ARG A 230 19.49 18.26 0.14
N ALA A 231 20.07 18.31 -1.05
CA ALA A 231 20.85 19.46 -1.48
C ALA A 231 20.02 20.75 -1.50
N ARG A 232 18.79 20.69 -2.02
CA ARG A 232 17.89 21.85 -2.07
C ARG A 232 17.40 22.26 -0.68
N TRP A 233 17.18 21.31 0.21
CA TRP A 233 16.84 21.55 1.60
C TRP A 233 17.93 22.35 2.32
N ASP A 234 19.19 21.97 2.15
CA ASP A 234 20.33 22.68 2.74
C ASP A 234 20.40 24.14 2.26
N ILE A 235 20.18 24.37 0.95
CA ILE A 235 20.10 25.72 0.37
C ILE A 235 18.95 26.51 0.99
N ARG A 236 17.74 25.92 1.02
CA ARG A 236 16.54 26.59 1.55
C ARG A 236 16.68 26.94 3.03
N LEU A 237 17.27 26.04 3.82
CA LEU A 237 17.56 26.27 5.22
C LEU A 237 18.54 27.44 5.43
N ALA A 238 19.56 27.55 4.58
CA ALA A 238 20.51 28.67 4.62
C ALA A 238 19.82 30.00 4.25
N GLU A 239 18.97 30.00 3.22
CA GLU A 239 18.17 31.17 2.84
C GLU A 239 17.25 31.63 3.97
N LEU A 240 16.51 30.70 4.61
CA LEU A 240 15.60 31.02 5.71
C LEU A 240 16.34 31.58 6.93
N LYS A 241 17.52 31.04 7.25
CA LYS A 241 18.38 31.58 8.32
C LYS A 241 18.87 32.99 8.01
N ALA A 242 19.35 33.23 6.78
CA ALA A 242 19.78 34.56 6.37
C ALA A 242 18.63 35.59 6.39
N GLN A 243 17.42 35.17 5.97
CA GLN A 243 16.21 36.01 6.08
C GLN A 243 15.90 36.34 7.54
N LEU A 244 15.96 35.35 8.43
CA LEU A 244 15.70 35.54 9.86
C LEU A 244 16.68 36.53 10.51
N GLU A 245 17.96 36.46 10.14
CA GLU A 245 18.99 37.38 10.65
C GLU A 245 18.78 38.82 10.17
N ALA A 246 18.30 39.00 8.94
CA ALA A 246 18.03 40.32 8.37
C ALA A 246 16.71 40.95 8.85
N MET A 247 15.81 40.18 9.46
CA MET A 247 14.48 40.64 9.89
C MET A 247 14.52 41.32 11.27
N GLY A 248 13.81 42.44 11.42
CA GLY A 248 13.49 43.02 12.72
C GLY A 248 12.50 42.17 13.53
N GLU A 249 12.26 42.54 14.79
CA GLU A 249 11.24 41.87 15.61
C GLU A 249 9.83 42.05 15.02
N GLY A 250 9.04 40.98 15.00
CA GLY A 250 7.68 40.99 14.49
C GLY A 250 7.14 39.61 14.11
N ALA A 251 5.85 39.55 13.79
CA ALA A 251 5.14 38.32 13.45
C ALA A 251 5.73 37.58 12.22
N GLU A 252 6.35 38.32 11.30
CA GLU A 252 7.01 37.73 10.13
C GLU A 252 8.30 36.97 10.51
N ARG A 253 9.06 37.49 11.47
CA ARG A 253 10.25 36.83 12.03
C ARG A 253 9.87 35.53 12.74
N GLU A 254 8.79 35.53 13.52
CA GLU A 254 8.27 34.33 14.19
C GLU A 254 7.84 33.26 13.17
N ARG A 255 7.19 33.68 12.07
CA ARG A 255 6.78 32.78 10.98
C ARG A 255 7.95 32.15 10.24
N VAL A 256 9.03 32.89 10.00
CA VAL A 256 10.25 32.34 9.38
C VAL A 256 10.97 31.41 10.36
N ALA A 257 11.05 31.79 11.64
CA ALA A 257 11.67 30.98 12.69
C ALA A 257 10.99 29.61 12.85
N SER A 258 9.66 29.53 12.70
CA SER A 258 8.94 28.25 12.82
C SER A 258 9.18 27.28 11.65
N ARG A 259 9.87 27.72 10.59
CA ARG A 259 10.17 26.92 9.38
C ARG A 259 11.60 26.37 9.34
N ILE A 260 12.43 26.75 10.32
CA ILE A 260 13.83 26.32 10.50
C ILE A 260 13.87 25.18 11.52
#